data_AF-A0A367LTX6-F1
#
_entry.id   AF-A0A367LTX6-F1
#
_cell.length_a   1.000
_cell.length_b   1.000
_cell.length_c   1.000
_cell.angle_alpha   90.00
_cell.angle_beta   90.00
_cell.angle_gamma   90.00
#
_symmetry.space_group_name_H-M   'P 1'
#
loop_
_entity.id
_entity.type
_entity.pdbx_description
1 polymer ?
#
loop_
_entity_poly.entity_id
_entity_poly.type
_entity_poly.pdbx_seq_one_letter_code
_entity_poly.pdbx_strand_id
1 'polypeptide(L)' 'PFAEKLGVHLIATELEVVDGVLTGRIVGRNCRRDEKVCRLERHYGPLTQYSLRAWGDSRGDTELLAAAL' A
#
# COMPACT_ATOMS: atom_id res chain seq x y z
N PRO A 1 10.22 -3.65 -12.60
CA PRO A 1 10.08 -2.32 -11.91
C PRO A 1 10.70 -2.33 -10.49
N PHE A 2 10.78 -1.21 -9.76
CA PHE A 2 11.60 -1.09 -8.52
C PHE A 2 11.40 -2.23 -7.48
N ALA A 3 10.15 -2.58 -7.15
CA ALA A 3 9.86 -3.64 -6.17
C ALA A 3 10.35 -5.04 -6.63
N GLU A 4 10.15 -5.37 -7.91
CA GLU A 4 10.62 -6.62 -8.52
C GLU A 4 12.15 -6.74 -8.46
N LYS A 5 12.88 -5.63 -8.71
CA LYS A 5 14.35 -5.62 -8.59
C LYS A 5 14.85 -5.89 -7.17
N LEU A 6 14.04 -5.55 -6.17
CA LEU A 6 14.36 -5.79 -4.76
C LEU A 6 13.79 -7.12 -4.24
N GLY A 7 13.02 -7.86 -5.04
CA GLY A 7 12.34 -9.08 -4.60
C GLY A 7 11.28 -8.83 -3.52
N VAL A 8 10.70 -7.64 -3.47
CA VAL A 8 9.67 -7.27 -2.47
C VAL A 8 8.28 -7.20 -3.09
N HIS A 9 7.25 -7.49 -2.28
CA HIS A 9 5.86 -7.36 -2.70
C HIS A 9 5.45 -5.89 -2.81
N LEU A 10 4.71 -5.54 -3.86
CA LEU A 10 4.22 -4.18 -4.11
C LEU A 10 2.74 -4.07 -3.76
N ILE A 11 2.41 -3.19 -2.82
CA ILE A 11 1.05 -2.75 -2.53
C ILE A 11 1.00 -1.25 -2.78
N ALA A 12 0.17 -0.80 -3.72
CA ALA A 12 0.12 0.59 -4.16
C ALA A 12 -1.28 0.99 -4.63
N THR A 13 -1.45 2.26 -4.99
CA THR A 13 -2.64 2.71 -5.71
C THR A 13 -2.69 2.06 -7.08
N GLU A 14 -3.83 1.47 -7.43
CA GLU A 14 -4.06 0.90 -8.75
C GLU A 14 -4.54 1.99 -9.69
N LEU A 15 -3.93 2.09 -10.88
CA LEU A 15 -4.33 3.01 -11.92
C LEU A 15 -5.25 2.31 -12.91
N GLU A 16 -6.28 2.99 -13.36
CA GLU A 16 -7.16 2.45 -14.38
C GLU A 16 -6.48 2.51 -15.76
N VAL A 17 -6.52 1.36 -16.45
CA VAL A 17 -5.97 1.19 -17.80
C VAL A 17 -7.10 0.69 -18.70
N VAL A 18 -7.30 1.35 -19.83
CA VAL A 18 -8.23 0.93 -20.88
C VAL A 18 -7.46 0.85 -22.19
N ASP A 19 -7.52 -0.31 -22.85
CA ASP A 19 -6.79 -0.60 -24.10
C ASP A 19 -5.29 -0.29 -24.03
N GLY A 20 -4.68 -0.56 -22.88
CA GLY A 20 -3.25 -0.33 -22.63
C GLY A 20 -2.88 1.12 -22.33
N VAL A 21 -3.86 2.04 -22.24
CA VAL A 21 -3.65 3.47 -21.97
C VAL A 21 -4.16 3.84 -20.58
N LEU A 22 -3.38 4.64 -19.86
CA LEU A 22 -3.79 5.20 -18.57
C LEU A 22 -4.93 6.21 -18.78
N THR A 23 -6.02 6.05 -18.03
CA THR A 23 -7.19 6.95 -18.15
C THR A 23 -7.06 8.20 -17.29
N GLY A 24 -6.05 8.26 -16.41
CA GLY A 24 -5.89 9.28 -15.38
C GLY A 24 -6.72 9.06 -14.12
N ARG A 25 -7.52 7.97 -14.06
CA ARG A 25 -8.28 7.58 -12.88
C ARG A 25 -7.55 6.52 -12.06
N ILE A 26 -7.90 6.44 -10.78
CA ILE A 26 -7.49 5.37 -9.88
C ILE A 26 -8.60 4.33 -9.76
N VAL A 27 -8.24 3.07 -9.57
CA VAL A 27 -9.18 2.01 -9.20
C VAL A 27 -9.31 1.99 -7.68
N GLY A 28 -10.54 2.21 -7.20
CA GLY A 28 -10.84 2.22 -5.77
C GLY A 28 -10.20 3.39 -5.02
N ARG A 29 -9.71 3.14 -3.80
CA ARG A 29 -9.16 4.19 -2.92
C ARG A 29 -7.66 4.37 -3.13
N ASN A 30 -7.19 5.62 -3.03
CA ASN A 30 -5.77 5.94 -3.04
C ASN A 30 -5.05 5.27 -1.86
N CYS A 31 -3.90 4.62 -2.09
CA CYS A 31 -3.07 3.98 -1.07
C CYS A 31 -2.38 5.02 -0.19
N ARG A 32 -3.13 5.56 0.77
CA ARG A 32 -2.72 6.63 1.65
C ARG A 32 -3.42 6.47 3.00
N ARG A 33 -2.72 6.81 4.08
CA ARG A 33 -3.25 6.77 5.45
C ARG A 33 -3.77 5.37 5.83
N ASP A 34 -4.99 5.29 6.36
CA ASP A 34 -5.72 4.07 6.74
C ASP A 34 -5.69 3.01 5.64
N GLU A 35 -5.82 3.42 4.38
CA GLU A 35 -5.88 2.49 3.26
C GLU A 35 -4.59 1.67 3.09
N LYS A 36 -3.44 2.19 3.56
CA LYS A 36 -2.19 1.40 3.60
C LYS A 36 -2.33 0.19 4.53
N VAL A 37 -2.92 0.40 5.70
CA VAL A 37 -3.17 -0.64 6.71
C VAL A 37 -4.22 -1.62 6.19
N CYS A 38 -5.35 -1.12 5.67
CA CYS A 38 -6.41 -1.98 5.14
C CYS A 38 -5.91 -2.89 4.00
N ARG A 39 -5.06 -2.38 3.09
CA ARG A 39 -4.50 -3.20 2.02
C ARG A 39 -3.50 -4.23 2.54
N LEU A 40 -2.68 -3.89 3.53
CA LEU A 40 -1.79 -4.86 4.20
C LEU A 40 -2.62 -5.98 4.84
N GLU A 41 -3.66 -5.63 5.59
CA GLU A 41 -4.54 -6.61 6.24
C GLU A 41 -5.29 -7.50 5.24
N ARG A 42 -5.72 -6.92 4.11
CA ARG A 42 -6.36 -7.71 3.05
C ARG A 42 -5.42 -8.75 2.44
N HIS A 43 -4.12 -8.43 2.36
CA HIS A 43 -3.14 -9.32 1.75
C HIS A 43 -2.58 -10.35 2.73
N TYR A 44 -2.27 -9.94 3.95
CA TYR A 44 -1.57 -10.76 4.94
C TYR A 44 -2.47 -11.24 6.08
N GLY A 45 -3.72 -10.77 6.19
CA GLY A 45 -4.57 -11.00 7.34
C GLY A 45 -4.28 -10.03 8.49
N PRO A 46 -4.79 -10.32 9.70
CA PRO A 46 -4.65 -9.43 10.85
C PRO A 46 -3.18 -9.11 11.17
N LEU A 47 -2.80 -7.83 11.18
CA LEU A 47 -1.39 -7.43 11.40
C LEU A 47 -0.87 -7.76 12.80
N THR A 48 -1.77 -8.00 13.76
CA THR A 48 -1.44 -8.45 15.13
C THR A 48 -0.74 -9.82 15.17
N GLN A 49 -0.76 -10.57 14.07
CA GLN A 49 -0.06 -11.85 13.92
C GLN A 49 1.42 -11.67 13.54
N TYR A 50 1.88 -10.43 13.32
CA TYR A 50 3.20 -10.11 12.80
C TYR A 50 3.95 -9.15 13.73
N SER A 51 5.27 -9.25 13.74
CA SER A 51 6.13 -8.17 14.22
C SER A 51 6.26 -7.14 13.09
N LEU A 52 5.53 -6.03 13.20
CA LEU A 52 5.52 -5.00 12.16
C LEU A 52 6.65 -3.98 12.38
N ARG A 53 7.31 -3.57 11.30
CA ARG A 53 8.19 -2.40 11.24
C ARG A 53 7.80 -1.57 10.04
N ALA A 54 7.64 -0.28 10.22
CA ALA A 54 7.23 0.64 9.17
C ALA A 54 8.18 1.82 9.06
N TRP A 55 8.33 2.32 7.83
CA TRP A 55 9.08 3.53 7.49
C TRP A 55 8.21 4.41 6.61
N GLY A 56 8.22 5.71 6.87
CA GLY A 56 7.43 6.70 6.16
C GLY A 56 7.92 8.11 6.49
N ASP A 57 7.73 9.03 5.56
CA ASP A 57 8.26 10.39 5.61
C ASP A 57 7.16 11.45 5.62
N SER A 58 5.90 11.06 5.40
CA SER A 58 4.81 11.99 5.16
C SER A 58 3.58 11.74 6.05
N ARG A 59 2.65 12.72 6.06
CA ARG A 59 1.32 12.55 6.66
C ARG A 59 0.48 11.45 5.99
N GLY A 60 0.92 10.90 4.85
CA GLY A 60 0.29 9.76 4.20
C GLY A 60 0.61 8.43 4.88
N ASP A 61 1.51 8.40 5.86
CA ASP A 61 2.04 7.21 6.51
C ASP A 61 1.63 7.08 7.98
N THR A 62 0.93 8.08 8.53
CA THR A 62 0.64 8.18 9.96
C THR A 62 0.01 6.90 10.54
N GLU A 63 -0.98 6.35 9.87
CA GLU A 63 -1.71 5.15 10.31
C GLU A 63 -0.86 3.89 10.15
N LEU A 64 -0.04 3.79 9.10
CA LEU A 64 0.90 2.68 8.91
C LEU A 64 1.99 2.67 9.98
N LEU A 65 2.54 3.84 10.30
CA LEU A 65 3.54 4.00 11.36
C LEU A 65 2.94 3.68 12.73
N ALA A 66 1.69 4.09 12.99
CA ALA A 66 0.99 3.78 14.23
C ALA A 66 0.67 2.29 14.38
N ALA A 67 0.41 1.57 13.29
CA ALA A 67 0.18 0.13 13.32
C ALA A 67 1.44 -0.70 13.63
N ALA A 68 2.63 -0.09 13.50
CA ALA A 68 3.92 -0.75 13.72
C ALA A 68 4.50 -0.51 15.13
N LEU A 69 3.66 -0.04 16.07
CA LEU A 69 4.00 0.26 17.46
C LEU A 69 3.74 -0.93 18.39
#